data_AF-A0A1E3SE03-F1
#
_entry.id   AF-A0A1E3SE03-F1
#
_cell.length_a   1.000
_cell.length_b   1.000
_cell.length_c   1.000
_cell.angle_alpha   90.00
_cell.angle_beta   90.00
_cell.angle_gamma   90.00
#
_symmetry.space_group_name_H-M   'P 1'
#
loop_
_entity.id
_entity.type
_entity.pdbx_description
1 polymer ?
#
loop_
_entity_poly.entity_id
_entity_poly.type
_entity_poly.pdbx_seq_one_letter_code
_entity_poly.pdbx_strand_id
1 'polypeptide(L)'
;MACVTAELLAGNPVVYLHFEESGAASTVERLRKIGLRADTIEQLLMFVAPSKPLRRGWLDELLTRRPTLVVIDGVNEAMVLQGQKIDLEGWSVVRRVLIVPFKEVGAAVLECDHLPLSADPLRGDAYGTVHKGNVVDGVRFALVRKERFGRRRRGRALLYSTKDRNGQVELHGSDNDSGAVYLGTLVVDDTDTTPDFLTLYAPKPEEDKRPDASTVKPADAVYEVVAALPEHEVRSSDLLYAEVRRAGHQIKDKAIRDAAADLVVAGRFIEMSGRRGARGYRAVVPTSARDVDE
;
A
#
# COMPACT_ATOMS: atom_id res chain seq x y z
N MET A 1 -11.43 -7.15 -1.88
CA MET A 1 -12.40 -8.21 -1.51
C MET A 1 -13.85 -7.76 -1.46
N ALA A 2 -14.21 -6.68 -0.76
CA ALA A 2 -15.60 -6.19 -0.71
C ALA A 2 -16.19 -5.91 -2.10
N CYS A 3 -15.49 -5.13 -2.94
CA CYS A 3 -15.93 -4.83 -4.31
C CYS A 3 -16.07 -6.09 -5.18
N VAL A 4 -15.10 -7.01 -5.07
CA VAL A 4 -15.16 -8.32 -5.74
C VAL A 4 -16.42 -9.07 -5.32
N THR A 5 -16.73 -9.09 -4.03
CA THR A 5 -17.94 -9.76 -3.52
C THR A 5 -19.21 -9.15 -4.10
N ALA A 6 -19.31 -7.82 -4.11
CA ALA A 6 -20.47 -7.12 -4.64
C ALA A 6 -20.71 -7.43 -6.13
N GLU A 7 -19.65 -7.39 -6.96
CA GLU A 7 -19.75 -7.69 -8.40
C GLU A 7 -20.13 -9.14 -8.67
N LEU A 8 -19.50 -10.10 -7.97
CA LEU A 8 -19.81 -11.51 -8.12
C LEU A 8 -21.27 -11.82 -7.70
N LEU A 9 -21.77 -11.18 -6.63
CA LEU A 9 -23.17 -11.30 -6.21
C LEU A 9 -24.15 -10.66 -7.20
N ALA A 10 -23.73 -9.60 -7.89
CA ALA A 10 -24.49 -9.00 -8.98
C ALA A 10 -24.48 -9.83 -10.27
N GLY A 11 -23.75 -10.96 -10.30
CA GLY A 11 -23.64 -11.83 -11.47
C GLY A 11 -22.60 -11.35 -12.49
N ASN A 12 -21.75 -10.39 -12.12
CA ASN A 12 -20.79 -9.80 -13.02
C ASN A 12 -19.43 -10.52 -12.96
N PRO A 13 -18.77 -10.75 -14.11
CA PRO A 13 -17.42 -11.31 -14.13
C PRO A 13 -16.39 -10.35 -13.55
N VAL A 14 -15.45 -10.88 -12.76
CA VAL A 14 -14.35 -10.14 -12.15
C VAL A 14 -13.02 -10.75 -12.57
N VAL A 15 -12.07 -9.91 -12.97
CA VAL A 15 -10.67 -10.32 -13.15
C VAL A 15 -9.88 -9.94 -11.90
N TYR A 16 -9.09 -10.87 -11.36
CA TYR A 16 -8.19 -10.63 -10.24
C TYR A 16 -6.75 -10.97 -10.66
N LEU A 17 -5.95 -9.95 -10.94
CA LEU A 17 -4.55 -10.06 -11.28
C LEU A 17 -3.73 -9.91 -10.00
N HIS A 18 -3.06 -10.98 -9.55
CA HIS A 18 -2.26 -10.97 -8.34
C HIS A 18 -0.78 -11.13 -8.69
N PHE A 19 0.04 -10.15 -8.32
CA PHE A 19 1.47 -10.17 -8.65
C PHE A 19 2.36 -10.66 -7.50
N GLU A 20 1.81 -10.77 -6.28
CA GLU A 20 2.55 -11.27 -5.11
C GLU A 20 2.27 -12.74 -4.75
N GLU A 21 1.07 -13.24 -5.03
CA GLU A 21 0.69 -14.63 -4.78
C GLU A 21 0.65 -15.45 -6.07
N SER A 22 1.14 -16.69 -6.02
CA SER A 22 1.24 -17.57 -7.19
C SER A 22 -0.04 -18.35 -7.52
N GLY A 23 -1.08 -18.24 -6.70
CA GLY A 23 -2.32 -19.00 -6.90
C GLY A 23 -3.53 -18.44 -6.15
N ALA A 24 -4.71 -18.91 -6.54
CA ALA A 24 -5.99 -18.34 -6.08
C ALA A 24 -6.39 -18.75 -4.66
N ALA A 25 -5.69 -19.70 -4.02
CA ALA A 25 -6.16 -20.39 -2.82
C ALA A 25 -6.54 -19.45 -1.68
N SER A 26 -5.69 -18.46 -1.36
CA SER A 26 -5.97 -17.52 -0.26
C SER A 26 -7.13 -16.57 -0.60
N THR A 27 -7.24 -16.16 -1.86
CA THR A 27 -8.31 -15.28 -2.36
C THR A 27 -9.64 -16.01 -2.30
N VAL A 28 -9.70 -17.25 -2.77
CA VAL A 28 -10.88 -18.12 -2.70
C VAL A 28 -11.25 -18.40 -1.24
N GLU A 29 -10.29 -18.73 -0.36
CA GLU A 29 -10.54 -18.92 1.08
C GLU A 29 -11.25 -17.69 1.68
N ARG A 30 -10.72 -16.49 1.44
CA ARG A 30 -11.30 -15.24 1.95
C ARG A 30 -12.69 -14.95 1.37
N LEU A 31 -12.92 -15.16 0.06
CA LEU A 31 -14.26 -14.99 -0.54
C LEU A 31 -15.28 -15.96 0.08
N ARG A 32 -14.87 -17.21 0.32
CA ARG A 32 -15.71 -18.20 1.00
C ARG A 32 -16.05 -17.79 2.43
N LYS A 33 -15.09 -17.24 3.17
CA LYS A 33 -15.31 -16.70 4.52
C LYS A 33 -16.25 -15.49 4.55
N ILE A 34 -16.27 -14.68 3.48
CA ILE A 34 -17.26 -13.59 3.32
C ILE A 34 -18.67 -14.15 3.05
N GLY A 35 -18.79 -15.42 2.64
CA GLY A 35 -20.07 -16.09 2.40
C GLY A 35 -20.38 -16.36 0.93
N LEU A 36 -19.43 -16.11 0.01
CA LEU A 36 -19.64 -16.46 -1.39
C LEU A 36 -19.66 -17.98 -1.60
N ARG A 37 -20.57 -18.41 -2.48
CA ARG A 37 -20.67 -19.81 -2.89
C ARG A 37 -19.57 -20.16 -3.89
N ALA A 38 -19.15 -21.43 -3.91
CA ALA A 38 -18.06 -21.89 -4.78
C ALA A 38 -18.41 -21.78 -6.26
N ASP A 39 -19.65 -22.13 -6.61
CA ASP A 39 -20.16 -22.03 -7.98
C ASP A 39 -20.10 -20.59 -8.49
N THR A 40 -20.49 -19.61 -7.68
CA THR A 40 -20.36 -18.18 -8.02
C THR A 40 -18.90 -17.79 -8.26
N ILE A 41 -17.98 -18.21 -7.39
CA ILE A 41 -16.56 -17.91 -7.53
C ILE A 41 -16.00 -18.57 -8.80
N GLU A 42 -16.27 -19.86 -9.01
CA GLU A 42 -15.76 -20.63 -10.15
C GLU A 42 -16.25 -20.08 -11.50
N GLN A 43 -17.49 -19.63 -11.57
CA GLN A 43 -18.09 -19.13 -12.81
C GLN A 43 -17.66 -17.71 -13.17
N LEU A 44 -17.50 -16.84 -12.16
CA LEU A 44 -17.40 -15.40 -12.37
C LEU A 44 -16.05 -14.79 -11.98
N LEU A 45 -15.21 -15.48 -11.19
CA LEU A 45 -13.88 -14.99 -10.84
C LEU A 45 -12.80 -15.57 -11.77
N MET A 46 -12.15 -14.71 -12.54
CA MET A 46 -10.94 -15.02 -13.29
C MET A 46 -9.71 -14.60 -12.48
N PHE A 47 -9.12 -15.55 -11.75
CA PHE A 47 -7.87 -15.30 -11.04
C PHE A 47 -6.67 -15.58 -11.93
N VAL A 48 -5.73 -14.63 -11.99
CA VAL A 48 -4.52 -14.72 -12.79
C VAL A 48 -3.33 -14.28 -11.94
N ALA A 49 -2.28 -15.10 -11.90
CA ALA A 49 -1.01 -14.79 -11.25
C ALA A 49 0.11 -14.71 -12.29
N PRO A 50 0.35 -13.53 -12.90
CA PRO A 50 1.39 -13.39 -13.92
C PRO A 50 2.79 -13.65 -13.33
N SER A 51 3.52 -14.59 -13.91
CA SER A 51 4.91 -14.91 -13.54
C SER A 51 5.94 -14.41 -14.56
N LYS A 52 5.48 -13.75 -15.63
CA LYS A 52 6.29 -13.27 -16.75
C LYS A 52 5.77 -11.91 -17.24
N PRO A 53 6.62 -11.09 -17.87
CA PRO A 53 6.19 -9.86 -18.51
C PRO A 53 5.02 -10.10 -19.47
N LEU A 54 4.06 -9.17 -19.47
CA LEU A 54 2.84 -9.27 -20.27
C LEU A 54 3.21 -9.09 -21.73
N ARG A 55 2.60 -9.91 -22.59
CA ARG A 55 2.78 -9.83 -24.04
C ARG A 55 1.47 -9.44 -24.71
N ARG A 56 1.58 -8.91 -25.92
CA ARG A 56 0.42 -8.58 -26.75
C ARG A 56 -0.50 -9.81 -26.86
N GLY A 57 -1.80 -9.58 -26.68
CA GLY A 57 -2.85 -10.60 -26.78
C GLY A 57 -3.10 -11.40 -25.50
N TRP A 58 -2.26 -11.28 -24.46
CA TRP A 58 -2.49 -12.03 -23.21
C TRP A 58 -3.75 -11.63 -22.46
N LEU A 59 -4.21 -10.39 -22.65
CA LEU A 59 -5.44 -9.91 -22.03
C LEU A 59 -6.68 -10.28 -22.84
N ASP A 60 -6.56 -10.76 -24.08
CA ASP A 60 -7.69 -10.89 -25.00
C ASP A 60 -8.78 -11.83 -24.48
N GLU A 61 -8.39 -12.94 -23.86
CA GLU A 61 -9.32 -13.88 -23.23
C GLU A 61 -10.06 -13.23 -22.05
N LEU A 62 -9.33 -12.47 -21.22
CA LEU A 62 -9.90 -11.75 -20.08
C LEU A 62 -10.85 -10.64 -20.53
N LEU A 63 -10.48 -9.91 -21.59
CA LEU A 63 -11.29 -8.83 -22.17
C LEU A 63 -12.57 -9.36 -22.83
N THR A 64 -12.50 -10.52 -23.49
CA THR A 64 -13.65 -11.16 -24.13
C THR A 64 -14.74 -11.54 -23.13
N ARG A 65 -14.35 -11.77 -21.86
CA ARG A 65 -15.26 -12.06 -20.75
C ARG A 65 -16.02 -10.83 -20.25
N ARG A 66 -15.70 -9.62 -20.74
CA ARG A 66 -16.34 -8.34 -20.38
C ARG A 66 -16.48 -8.16 -18.86
N PRO A 67 -15.36 -8.17 -18.12
CA PRO A 67 -15.41 -7.96 -16.68
C PRO A 67 -15.92 -6.55 -16.36
N THR A 68 -16.66 -6.42 -15.28
CA THR A 68 -17.09 -5.11 -14.75
C THR A 68 -16.08 -4.56 -13.75
N LEU A 69 -15.29 -5.44 -13.12
CA LEU A 69 -14.23 -5.09 -12.19
C LEU A 69 -12.95 -5.87 -12.50
N VAL A 70 -11.83 -5.16 -12.47
CA VAL A 70 -10.49 -5.73 -12.50
C VAL A 70 -9.72 -5.27 -11.28
N VAL A 71 -9.21 -6.22 -10.51
CA VAL A 71 -8.30 -5.94 -9.39
C VAL A 71 -6.87 -6.20 -9.85
N ILE A 72 -5.99 -5.23 -9.66
CA ILE A 72 -4.55 -5.34 -9.86
C ILE A 72 -3.90 -5.29 -8.47
N ASP A 73 -3.56 -6.45 -7.95
CA ASP A 73 -3.01 -6.63 -6.61
C ASP A 73 -1.48 -6.70 -6.66
N GLY A 74 -0.83 -5.61 -6.23
CA GLY A 74 0.62 -5.43 -6.34
C GLY A 74 1.03 -4.66 -7.60
N VAL A 75 0.63 -3.40 -7.76
CA VAL A 75 1.02 -2.56 -8.92
C VAL A 75 2.54 -2.39 -9.03
N ASN A 76 3.25 -2.23 -7.91
CA ASN A 76 4.70 -2.11 -7.92
C ASN A 76 5.37 -3.38 -8.46
N GLU A 77 4.89 -4.55 -8.04
CA GLU A 77 5.37 -5.83 -8.56
C GLU A 77 5.01 -6.03 -10.04
N ALA A 78 3.83 -5.55 -10.47
CA ALA A 78 3.49 -5.53 -11.89
C ALA A 78 4.50 -4.69 -12.70
N MET A 79 4.93 -3.55 -12.18
CA MET A 79 5.95 -2.71 -12.80
C MET A 79 7.31 -3.39 -12.88
N VAL A 80 7.77 -3.99 -11.77
CA VAL A 80 9.01 -4.76 -11.72
C VAL A 80 8.97 -5.92 -12.72
N LEU A 81 7.85 -6.64 -12.80
CA LEU A 81 7.67 -7.76 -13.72
C LEU A 81 7.69 -7.31 -15.20
N GLN A 82 7.27 -6.08 -15.52
CA GLN A 82 7.41 -5.49 -16.86
C GLN A 82 8.80 -4.88 -17.11
N GLY A 83 9.77 -5.08 -16.21
CA GLY A 83 11.11 -4.49 -16.32
C GLY A 83 11.11 -2.96 -16.19
N GLN A 84 10.10 -2.39 -15.52
CA GLN A 84 9.97 -0.96 -15.32
C GLN A 84 10.48 -0.55 -13.93
N LYS A 85 11.00 0.68 -13.83
CA LYS A 85 11.32 1.29 -12.54
C LYS A 85 10.03 1.65 -11.80
N ILE A 86 10.09 1.64 -10.47
CA ILE A 86 8.97 2.07 -9.62
C ILE A 86 8.90 3.60 -9.55
N ASP A 87 8.52 4.19 -10.67
CA ASP A 87 8.33 5.63 -10.84
C ASP A 87 7.09 5.94 -11.70
N LEU A 88 6.90 7.21 -12.06
CA LEU A 88 5.75 7.67 -12.85
C LEU A 88 5.80 7.16 -14.31
N GLU A 89 6.98 7.11 -14.91
CA GLU A 89 7.15 6.68 -16.30
C GLU A 89 6.87 5.19 -16.44
N GLY A 90 7.46 4.39 -15.55
CA GLY A 90 7.22 2.96 -15.47
C GLY A 90 5.75 2.63 -15.24
N TRP A 91 5.08 3.38 -14.35
CA TRP A 91 3.65 3.18 -14.09
C TRP A 91 2.81 3.56 -15.32
N SER A 92 3.19 4.63 -16.03
CA SER A 92 2.51 5.03 -17.27
C SER A 92 2.61 3.94 -18.34
N VAL A 93 3.73 3.23 -18.43
CA VAL A 93 3.89 2.06 -19.32
C VAL A 93 2.96 0.94 -18.89
N VAL A 94 2.99 0.52 -17.62
CA VAL A 94 2.10 -0.53 -17.09
C VAL A 94 0.63 -0.16 -17.29
N ARG A 95 0.25 1.09 -17.03
CA ARG A 95 -1.11 1.58 -17.22
C ARG A 95 -1.58 1.40 -18.66
N ARG A 96 -0.76 1.74 -19.66
CA ARG A 96 -1.14 1.60 -21.07
C ARG A 96 -1.33 0.14 -21.48
N VAL A 97 -0.50 -0.78 -20.97
CA VAL A 97 -0.53 -2.19 -21.38
C VAL A 97 -1.51 -3.04 -20.58
N LEU A 98 -1.78 -2.67 -19.32
CA LEU A 98 -2.57 -3.48 -18.39
C LEU A 98 -3.90 -2.83 -18.01
N ILE A 99 -3.93 -1.52 -17.74
CA ILE A 99 -5.11 -0.85 -17.17
C ILE A 99 -6.04 -0.34 -18.28
N VAL A 100 -5.49 0.38 -19.26
CA VAL A 100 -6.27 1.00 -20.34
C VAL A 100 -7.14 0.00 -21.11
N PRO A 101 -6.65 -1.20 -21.50
CA PRO A 101 -7.47 -2.15 -22.23
C PRO A 101 -8.76 -2.56 -21.48
N PHE A 102 -8.68 -2.74 -20.16
CA PHE A 102 -9.86 -3.06 -19.35
C PHE A 102 -10.82 -1.87 -19.22
N LYS A 103 -10.29 -0.65 -19.13
CA LYS A 103 -11.12 0.56 -19.10
C LYS A 103 -11.86 0.80 -20.42
N GLU A 104 -11.23 0.51 -21.55
CA GLU A 104 -11.83 0.65 -22.88
C GLU A 104 -13.02 -0.28 -23.09
N VAL A 105 -13.05 -1.42 -22.39
CA VAL A 105 -14.21 -2.34 -22.37
C VAL A 105 -15.23 -2.02 -21.25
N GLY A 106 -15.04 -0.91 -20.54
CA GLY A 106 -15.97 -0.40 -19.53
C GLY A 106 -15.77 -0.95 -18.11
N ALA A 107 -14.68 -1.68 -17.84
CA ALA A 107 -14.41 -2.18 -16.50
C ALA A 107 -13.93 -1.08 -15.55
N ALA A 108 -14.37 -1.13 -14.30
CA ALA A 108 -13.70 -0.44 -13.20
C ALA A 108 -12.38 -1.17 -12.88
N VAL A 109 -11.28 -0.42 -12.74
CA VAL A 109 -9.97 -1.00 -12.40
C VAL A 109 -9.54 -0.52 -11.02
N LEU A 110 -9.36 -1.46 -10.09
CA LEU A 110 -8.86 -1.21 -8.74
C LEU A 110 -7.39 -1.59 -8.66
N GLU A 111 -6.55 -0.58 -8.42
CA GLU A 111 -5.11 -0.73 -8.23
C GLU A 111 -4.79 -0.81 -6.74
N CYS A 112 -4.21 -1.92 -6.27
CA CYS A 112 -3.65 -2.02 -4.93
C CYS A 112 -2.16 -1.68 -4.98
N ASP A 113 -1.79 -0.66 -4.22
CA ASP A 113 -0.42 -0.21 -4.05
C ASP A 113 -0.02 -0.29 -2.58
N HIS A 114 1.26 -0.49 -2.33
CA HIS A 114 1.86 -0.44 -1.01
C HIS A 114 2.70 0.83 -0.90
N LEU A 115 2.35 1.65 0.08
CA LEU A 115 3.16 2.80 0.44
C LEU A 115 4.36 2.35 1.31
N PRO A 116 5.50 3.03 1.21
CA PRO A 116 6.66 2.78 2.05
C PRO A 116 6.28 3.09 3.49
N LEU A 117 6.98 2.48 4.44
CA LEU A 117 6.60 2.57 5.85
C LEU A 117 6.63 4.00 6.41
N SER A 118 7.47 4.89 5.88
CA SER A 118 7.55 6.31 6.26
C SER A 118 6.55 7.23 5.59
N ALA A 119 5.84 6.76 4.57
CA ALA A 119 4.85 7.59 3.89
C ALA A 119 3.63 7.80 4.79
N ASP A 120 3.20 9.06 4.90
CA ASP A 120 1.87 9.36 5.44
C ASP A 120 0.82 8.93 4.38
N PRO A 121 0.00 7.90 4.65
CA PRO A 121 -0.96 7.39 3.69
C PRO A 121 -2.06 8.39 3.33
N LEU A 122 -2.23 9.43 4.14
CA LEU A 122 -3.21 10.50 3.91
C LEU A 122 -2.62 11.67 3.12
N ARG A 123 -1.29 11.71 2.96
CA ARG A 123 -0.64 12.74 2.15
C ARG A 123 -0.39 12.26 0.74
N GLY A 124 -0.68 13.14 -0.21
CA GLY A 124 -0.58 12.86 -1.64
C GLY A 124 0.85 12.77 -2.19
N ASP A 125 1.90 12.94 -1.39
CA ASP A 125 3.31 13.06 -1.79
C ASP A 125 4.15 11.79 -1.59
N ALA A 126 3.61 10.82 -0.86
CA ALA A 126 4.26 9.58 -0.45
C ALA A 126 5.04 8.78 -1.51
N TYR A 127 4.69 8.82 -2.82
CA TYR A 127 5.34 7.96 -3.83
C TYR A 127 5.21 8.50 -5.26
N GLY A 128 5.76 9.68 -5.59
CA GLY A 128 5.50 10.28 -6.91
C GLY A 128 3.99 10.43 -7.21
N THR A 129 3.20 10.46 -6.14
CA THR A 129 1.77 10.19 -6.06
C THR A 129 0.90 11.38 -6.43
N VAL A 130 1.48 12.58 -6.55
CA VAL A 130 0.74 13.75 -7.04
C VAL A 130 0.33 13.52 -8.50
N HIS A 131 1.25 13.06 -9.35
CA HIS A 131 0.96 12.84 -10.77
C HIS A 131 0.20 11.54 -11.05
N LYS A 132 0.54 10.41 -10.40
CA LYS A 132 -0.28 9.19 -10.48
C LYS A 132 -1.70 9.45 -9.97
N GLY A 133 -1.81 10.12 -8.82
CA GLY A 133 -3.08 10.56 -8.25
C GLY A 133 -3.87 11.46 -9.18
N ASN A 134 -3.22 12.37 -9.93
CA ASN A 134 -3.89 13.21 -10.93
C ASN A 134 -4.49 12.40 -12.10
N VAL A 135 -3.84 11.32 -12.51
CA VAL A 135 -4.27 10.45 -13.62
C VAL A 135 -5.43 9.53 -13.22
N VAL A 136 -5.59 9.19 -11.93
CA VAL A 136 -6.77 8.45 -11.44
C VAL A 136 -8.03 9.25 -11.76
N ASP A 137 -8.96 8.63 -12.48
CA ASP A 137 -10.23 9.23 -12.90
C ASP A 137 -11.44 8.76 -12.07
N GLY A 138 -11.18 7.96 -11.03
CA GLY A 138 -12.15 7.58 -10.00
C GLY A 138 -11.76 8.12 -8.62
N VAL A 139 -11.70 7.21 -7.66
CA VAL A 139 -11.44 7.52 -6.24
C VAL A 139 -10.11 6.94 -5.80
N ARG A 140 -9.38 7.67 -4.96
CA ARG A 140 -8.14 7.19 -4.33
C ARG A 140 -8.40 6.93 -2.86
N PHE A 141 -8.32 5.66 -2.49
CA PHE A 141 -8.49 5.20 -1.12
C PHE A 141 -7.17 5.10 -0.37
N ALA A 142 -7.18 5.44 0.92
CA ALA A 142 -6.08 5.20 1.83
C ALA A 142 -6.57 4.36 3.02
N LEU A 143 -5.83 3.32 3.37
CA LEU A 143 -6.11 2.46 4.52
C LEU A 143 -5.08 2.70 5.63
N VAL A 144 -5.52 3.26 6.74
CA VAL A 144 -4.69 3.48 7.93
C VAL A 144 -4.92 2.35 8.93
N ARG A 145 -3.97 1.41 9.01
CA ARG A 145 -4.05 0.29 9.95
C ARG A 145 -4.05 0.77 11.40
N LYS A 146 -5.05 0.34 12.18
CA LYS A 146 -5.12 0.55 13.64
C LYS A 146 -4.75 -0.71 14.41
N GLU A 147 -5.22 -1.86 13.95
CA GLU A 147 -4.94 -3.17 14.54
C GLU A 147 -4.49 -4.14 13.44
N ARG A 148 -3.54 -5.03 13.74
CA ARG A 148 -2.96 -5.96 12.76
C ARG A 148 -3.98 -7.02 12.35
N PHE A 149 -4.26 -7.11 11.06
CA PHE A 149 -4.96 -8.25 10.46
C PHE A 149 -4.16 -9.54 10.60
N GLY A 150 -4.83 -10.67 10.77
CA GLY A 150 -4.19 -11.98 10.82
C GLY A 150 -5.16 -13.09 11.12
N ARG A 151 -4.68 -14.34 11.03
CA ARG A 151 -5.49 -15.51 11.36
C ARG A 151 -5.83 -15.54 12.85
N ARG A 152 -7.05 -15.98 13.19
CA ARG A 152 -7.53 -16.12 14.58
C ARG A 152 -7.52 -14.81 15.38
N ARG A 153 -7.71 -13.68 14.71
CA ARG A 153 -7.78 -12.37 15.38
C ARG A 153 -8.66 -11.40 14.61
N ARG A 154 -9.12 -10.40 15.35
CA ARG A 154 -9.74 -9.21 14.81
C ARG A 154 -8.66 -8.18 14.47
N GLY A 155 -8.73 -7.65 13.26
CA GLY A 155 -7.91 -6.54 12.79
C GLY A 155 -8.80 -5.39 12.30
N ARG A 156 -8.22 -4.18 12.27
CA ARG A 156 -8.97 -2.95 11.99
C ARG A 156 -8.11 -1.94 11.23
N ALA A 157 -8.70 -1.29 10.24
CA ALA A 157 -8.14 -0.14 9.54
C ALA A 157 -9.20 0.95 9.33
N LEU A 158 -8.76 2.20 9.31
CA LEU A 158 -9.59 3.33 8.91
C LEU A 158 -9.44 3.55 7.41
N LEU A 159 -10.56 3.69 6.70
CA LEU A 159 -10.62 3.96 5.27
C LEU A 159 -10.85 5.45 5.04
N TYR A 160 -10.04 6.06 4.19
CA TYR A 160 -10.16 7.45 3.77
C TYR A 160 -10.24 7.54 2.25
N SER A 161 -10.94 8.54 1.74
CA SER A 161 -10.71 9.10 0.39
C SER A 161 -9.68 10.21 0.49
N THR A 162 -8.75 10.25 -0.45
CA THR A 162 -7.76 11.34 -0.62
C THR A 162 -7.88 12.01 -1.98
N LYS A 163 -8.88 11.58 -2.76
CA LYS A 163 -9.30 12.13 -4.05
C LYS A 163 -10.59 11.43 -4.44
N ASP A 164 -11.62 12.19 -4.76
CA ASP A 164 -12.82 11.71 -5.42
C ASP A 164 -13.12 12.63 -6.61
N ARG A 165 -12.80 12.16 -7.83
CA ARG A 165 -12.93 13.01 -9.02
C ARG A 165 -14.38 13.41 -9.31
N ASN A 166 -15.33 12.54 -9.00
CA ASN A 166 -16.75 12.74 -9.33
C ASN A 166 -17.60 13.13 -8.10
N GLY A 167 -17.01 13.09 -6.91
CA GLY A 167 -17.62 13.52 -5.66
C GLY A 167 -18.75 12.61 -5.16
N GLN A 168 -18.85 11.37 -5.62
CA GLN A 168 -19.95 10.46 -5.25
C GLN A 168 -19.65 9.61 -4.02
N VAL A 169 -18.37 9.38 -3.72
CA VAL A 169 -17.94 8.56 -2.59
C VAL A 169 -17.78 9.41 -1.33
N GLU A 170 -17.23 10.61 -1.47
CA GLU A 170 -17.00 11.52 -0.33
C GLU A 170 -18.29 11.98 0.35
N LEU A 171 -19.44 11.94 -0.34
CA LEU A 171 -20.78 12.18 0.23
C LEU A 171 -21.15 11.20 1.36
N HIS A 172 -20.52 10.03 1.41
CA HIS A 172 -20.76 9.01 2.44
C HIS A 172 -19.79 9.10 3.61
N GLY A 173 -18.83 10.02 3.55
CA GLY A 173 -17.83 10.21 4.60
C GLY A 173 -18.20 11.27 5.62
N SER A 174 -17.36 11.40 6.65
CA SER A 174 -17.34 12.55 7.53
C SER A 174 -16.22 13.49 7.09
N ASP A 175 -16.59 14.65 6.56
CA ASP A 175 -15.65 15.70 6.18
C ASP A 175 -15.22 16.53 7.41
N ASN A 176 -13.96 16.97 7.39
CA ASN A 176 -13.35 17.79 8.42
C ASN A 176 -12.26 18.71 7.86
N ASP A 177 -12.40 19.12 6.60
CA ASP A 177 -11.65 20.25 6.01
C ASP A 177 -10.13 20.01 5.89
N SER A 178 -9.73 18.74 5.74
CA SER A 178 -8.34 18.31 5.91
C SER A 178 -7.67 17.70 4.68
N GLY A 179 -8.37 17.69 3.55
CA GLY A 179 -7.88 17.11 2.28
C GLY A 179 -8.01 15.58 2.17
N ALA A 180 -8.44 14.89 3.23
CA ALA A 180 -8.85 13.49 3.18
C ALA A 180 -10.18 13.29 3.93
N VAL A 181 -11.11 12.56 3.32
CA VAL A 181 -12.44 12.31 3.88
C VAL A 181 -12.47 10.92 4.51
N TYR A 182 -12.81 10.83 5.78
CA TYR A 182 -12.93 9.55 6.47
C TYR A 182 -14.23 8.84 6.04
N LEU A 183 -14.09 7.66 5.45
CA LEU A 183 -15.20 6.88 4.88
C LEU A 183 -15.72 5.78 5.80
N GLY A 184 -14.96 5.43 6.86
CA GLY A 184 -15.39 4.42 7.81
C GLY A 184 -14.29 3.46 8.26
N THR A 185 -14.69 2.49 9.06
CA THR A 185 -13.77 1.54 9.70
C THR A 185 -13.92 0.16 9.07
N LEU A 186 -12.87 -0.31 8.41
CA LEU A 186 -12.76 -1.68 7.93
C LEU A 186 -12.35 -2.60 9.09
N VAL A 187 -13.16 -3.63 9.35
CA VAL A 187 -12.86 -4.70 10.30
C VAL A 187 -12.79 -6.01 9.53
N VAL A 188 -11.75 -6.79 9.82
CA VAL A 188 -11.66 -8.21 9.44
C VAL A 188 -11.56 -9.01 10.72
N ASP A 189 -12.46 -9.95 10.94
CA ASP A 189 -12.49 -10.79 12.13
C ASP A 189 -12.38 -12.27 11.76
N ASP A 190 -11.24 -12.87 12.09
CA ASP A 190 -10.98 -14.30 11.86
C ASP A 190 -11.04 -15.10 13.17
N THR A 191 -11.70 -14.60 14.21
CA THR A 191 -11.78 -15.27 15.53
C THR A 191 -12.88 -16.33 15.64
N ASP A 192 -13.71 -16.51 14.61
CA ASP A 192 -14.94 -17.33 14.63
C ASP A 192 -15.98 -16.88 15.69
N THR A 193 -15.81 -15.70 16.29
CA THR A 193 -16.75 -15.17 17.32
C THR A 193 -17.85 -14.28 16.76
N THR A 194 -17.71 -13.81 15.51
CA THR A 194 -18.69 -12.97 14.82
C THR A 194 -19.13 -13.65 13.52
N PRO A 195 -20.38 -13.43 13.07
CA PRO A 195 -20.85 -13.99 11.79
C PRO A 195 -20.15 -13.34 10.59
N ASP A 196 -19.69 -12.10 10.74
CA ASP A 196 -19.11 -11.32 9.64
C ASP A 196 -17.58 -11.40 9.67
N PHE A 197 -16.99 -11.98 8.62
CA PHE A 197 -15.54 -12.02 8.43
C PHE A 197 -14.95 -10.66 8.00
N LEU A 198 -15.71 -9.86 7.24
CA LEU A 198 -15.29 -8.57 6.67
C LEU A 198 -16.45 -7.59 6.72
N THR A 199 -16.26 -6.45 7.40
CA THR A 199 -17.28 -5.41 7.51
C THR A 199 -16.67 -4.02 7.38
N LEU A 200 -17.30 -3.15 6.60
CA LEU A 200 -17.01 -1.71 6.59
C LEU A 200 -18.09 -1.00 7.39
N TYR A 201 -17.73 -0.47 8.56
CA TYR A 201 -18.63 0.31 9.40
C TYR A 201 -18.63 1.77 8.96
N ALA A 202 -19.81 2.39 8.96
CA ALA A 202 -19.99 3.82 8.68
C ALA A 202 -19.06 4.69 9.56
N PRO A 203 -18.65 5.87 9.07
CA PRO A 203 -17.74 6.74 9.78
C PRO A 203 -18.34 7.20 11.11
N LYS A 204 -17.56 7.02 12.17
CA LYS A 204 -17.82 7.56 13.49
C LYS A 204 -16.79 8.65 13.79
N PRO A 205 -17.16 9.93 13.92
CA PRO A 205 -16.21 11.03 14.05
C PRO A 205 -15.16 10.84 15.16
N GLU A 206 -15.52 10.16 16.25
CA GLU A 206 -14.61 9.83 17.36
C GLU A 206 -13.51 8.81 17.01
N GLU A 207 -13.73 8.00 15.97
CA GLU A 207 -12.77 7.05 15.43
C GLU A 207 -11.80 7.69 14.44
N ASP A 208 -12.13 8.88 13.92
CA ASP A 208 -11.28 9.72 13.08
C ASP A 208 -10.16 10.36 13.89
N LYS A 209 -9.30 9.51 14.44
CA LYS A 209 -8.01 9.87 15.02
C LYS A 209 -6.98 9.76 13.91
N ARG A 210 -7.05 10.69 12.96
CA ARG A 210 -5.97 10.88 12.00
C ARG A 210 -4.65 10.92 12.76
N PRO A 211 -3.63 10.14 12.34
CA PRO A 211 -2.32 10.32 12.90
C PRO A 211 -1.95 11.79 12.70
N ASP A 212 -1.52 12.45 13.78
CA ASP A 212 -1.05 13.83 13.68
C ASP A 212 -0.01 13.84 12.57
N ALA A 213 -0.15 14.76 11.60
CA ALA A 213 0.62 14.81 10.37
C ALA A 213 2.14 15.04 10.61
N SER A 214 2.56 14.99 11.88
CA SER A 214 3.89 15.09 12.45
C SER A 214 4.42 13.78 13.05
N THR A 215 3.77 12.62 12.86
CA THR A 215 4.19 11.37 13.53
C THR A 215 4.45 10.21 12.59
N VAL A 216 5.32 10.41 11.59
CA VAL A 216 6.34 9.37 11.39
C VAL A 216 7.10 9.31 12.71
N LYS A 217 7.13 8.16 13.38
CA LYS A 217 7.94 8.05 14.60
C LYS A 217 9.34 8.50 14.22
N PRO A 218 9.93 9.50 14.91
CA PRO A 218 11.23 10.03 14.51
C PRO A 218 12.28 8.93 14.28
N ALA A 219 12.21 7.82 15.02
CA ALA A 219 13.03 6.63 14.82
C ALA A 219 12.88 5.96 13.45
N ASP A 220 11.67 5.81 12.92
CA ASP A 220 11.46 5.14 11.63
C ASP A 220 11.96 6.02 10.47
N ALA A 221 11.65 7.33 10.50
CA ALA A 221 12.17 8.28 9.52
C ALA A 221 13.71 8.35 9.54
N VAL A 222 14.30 8.46 10.74
CA VAL A 222 15.76 8.54 10.90
C VAL A 222 16.44 7.26 10.43
N TYR A 223 15.87 6.09 10.73
CA TYR A 223 16.41 4.82 10.27
C TYR A 223 16.39 4.71 8.75
N GLU A 224 15.26 5.02 8.11
CA GLU A 224 15.11 4.90 6.66
C GLU A 224 16.03 5.87 5.90
N VAL A 225 16.16 7.11 6.38
CA VAL A 225 17.08 8.09 5.81
C VAL A 225 18.51 7.56 5.80
N VAL A 226 19.00 7.03 6.94
CA VAL A 226 20.38 6.52 7.03
C VAL A 226 20.53 5.21 6.24
N ALA A 227 19.53 4.34 6.25
CA ALA A 227 19.55 3.10 5.48
C ALA A 227 19.56 3.34 3.96
N ALA A 228 19.03 4.46 3.49
CA ALA A 228 19.05 4.84 2.07
C ALA A 228 20.35 5.54 1.62
N LEU A 229 21.24 5.92 2.55
CA LEU A 229 22.53 6.52 2.20
C LEU A 229 23.50 5.46 1.65
N PRO A 230 24.48 5.89 0.82
CA PRO A 230 25.61 5.03 0.46
C PRO A 230 26.29 4.47 1.72
N GLU A 231 26.64 3.19 1.71
CA GLU A 231 27.23 2.48 2.86
C GLU A 231 26.32 2.42 4.12
N HIS A 232 25.04 2.79 3.98
CA HIS A 232 24.05 2.82 5.06
C HIS A 232 24.50 3.65 6.28
N GLU A 233 25.30 4.70 6.07
CA GLU A 233 25.94 5.43 7.16
C GLU A 233 25.90 6.95 7.00
N VAL A 234 25.97 7.65 8.13
CA VAL A 234 26.11 9.10 8.22
C VAL A 234 27.24 9.45 9.18
N ARG A 235 28.15 10.34 8.75
CA ARG A 235 29.44 10.57 9.43
C ARG A 235 29.41 11.65 10.51
N SER A 236 28.29 12.35 10.69
CA SER A 236 28.12 13.32 11.78
C SER A 236 26.63 13.55 12.08
N SER A 237 26.34 14.04 13.29
CA SER A 237 24.98 14.41 13.68
C SER A 237 24.44 15.58 12.85
N ASP A 238 25.29 16.53 12.45
CA ASP A 238 24.88 17.65 11.59
C ASP A 238 24.47 17.19 10.20
N LEU A 239 25.20 16.21 9.64
CA LEU A 239 24.83 15.57 8.38
C LEU A 239 23.53 14.77 8.54
N LEU A 240 23.34 14.08 9.66
CA LEU A 240 22.08 13.37 9.93
C LEU A 240 20.89 14.34 9.90
N TYR A 241 20.98 15.49 10.57
CA TYR A 241 19.90 16.47 10.55
C TYR A 241 19.67 17.03 9.13
N ALA A 242 20.75 17.28 8.38
CA ALA A 242 20.65 17.76 7.01
C ALA A 242 20.00 16.72 6.08
N GLU A 243 20.34 15.45 6.22
CA GLU A 243 19.78 14.35 5.43
C GLU A 243 18.30 14.12 5.72
N VAL A 244 17.90 14.17 7.01
CA VAL A 244 16.49 14.08 7.40
C VAL A 244 15.66 15.24 6.82
N ARG A 245 16.21 16.46 6.82
CA ARG A 245 15.57 17.62 6.17
C ARG A 245 15.54 17.48 4.65
N ARG A 246 16.61 16.96 4.03
CA ARG A 246 16.70 16.72 2.58
C ARG A 246 15.67 15.70 2.11
N ALA A 247 15.36 14.71 2.95
CA ALA A 247 14.30 13.73 2.73
C ALA A 247 12.87 14.28 2.95
N GLY A 248 12.72 15.58 3.25
CA GLY A 248 11.42 16.24 3.40
C GLY A 248 10.75 16.06 4.77
N HIS A 249 11.41 15.40 5.73
CA HIS A 249 10.84 15.21 7.07
C HIS A 249 10.95 16.48 7.91
N GLN A 250 9.83 16.93 8.46
CA GLN A 250 9.78 18.05 9.40
C GLN A 250 9.91 17.59 10.86
N ILE A 251 11.09 17.08 11.23
CA ILE A 251 11.40 16.59 12.58
C ILE A 251 12.38 17.56 13.26
N LYS A 252 12.11 17.94 14.52
CA LYS A 252 13.01 18.79 15.31
C LYS A 252 14.32 18.06 15.60
N ASP A 253 15.45 18.76 15.54
CA ASP A 253 16.79 18.18 15.78
C ASP A 253 16.90 17.38 17.09
N LYS A 254 16.23 17.83 18.16
CA LYS A 254 16.16 17.08 19.42
C LYS A 254 15.52 15.70 19.22
N ALA A 255 14.39 15.63 18.52
CA ALA A 255 13.68 14.38 18.25
C ALA A 255 14.47 13.46 17.31
N ILE A 256 15.24 14.01 16.36
CA ILE A 256 16.18 13.23 15.53
C ILE A 256 17.28 12.60 16.39
N ARG A 257 17.81 13.37 17.34
CA ARG A 257 18.87 12.90 18.25
C ARG A 257 18.38 11.83 19.20
N ASP A 258 17.22 12.04 19.83
CA ASP A 258 16.60 11.08 20.74
C ASP A 258 16.29 9.77 19.99
N ALA A 259 15.75 9.87 18.76
CA ALA A 259 15.52 8.74 17.88
C ALA A 259 16.80 7.97 17.50
N ALA A 260 17.88 8.66 17.15
CA ALA A 260 19.15 8.00 16.84
C ALA A 260 19.70 7.22 18.04
N ALA A 261 19.57 7.77 19.26
CA ALA A 261 19.96 7.08 20.49
C ALA A 261 19.09 5.83 20.74
N ASP A 262 17.76 5.94 20.59
CA ASP A 262 16.83 4.81 20.72
C ASP A 262 17.14 3.70 19.71
N LEU A 263 17.52 4.04 18.47
CA LEU A 263 17.91 3.08 17.44
C LEU A 263 19.23 2.36 17.76
N VAL A 264 20.17 3.03 18.43
CA VAL A 264 21.39 2.39 18.95
C VAL A 264 21.03 1.39 20.05
N VAL A 265 20.18 1.78 21.00
CA VAL A 265 19.70 0.88 22.07
C VAL A 265 18.95 -0.32 21.50
N ALA A 266 18.15 -0.12 20.45
CA ALA A 266 17.42 -1.17 19.77
C ALA A 266 18.30 -2.06 18.85
N GLY A 267 19.61 -1.81 18.76
CA GLY A 267 20.52 -2.56 17.90
C GLY A 267 20.30 -2.34 16.40
N ARG A 268 19.54 -1.32 16.02
CA ARG A 268 19.27 -0.96 14.63
C ARG A 268 20.30 0.02 14.07
N PHE A 269 20.97 0.78 14.92
CA PHE A 269 22.12 1.63 14.59
C PHE A 269 23.38 1.18 15.31
N ILE A 270 24.52 1.35 14.64
CA ILE A 270 25.86 1.26 15.23
C ILE A 270 26.43 2.68 15.27
N GLU A 271 26.80 3.15 16.46
CA GLU A 271 27.48 4.45 16.62
C GLU A 271 28.91 4.37 16.09
N MET A 272 29.32 5.40 15.35
CA MET A 272 30.62 5.48 14.70
C MET A 272 31.31 6.80 14.97
N SER A 273 32.64 6.75 15.07
CA SER A 273 33.48 7.94 15.12
C SER A 273 33.63 8.55 13.72
N GLY A 274 33.14 9.76 13.56
CA GLY A 274 33.27 10.61 12.39
C GLY A 274 34.55 11.44 12.39
N ARG A 275 34.70 12.28 11.35
CA ARG A 275 35.84 13.23 11.26
C ARG A 275 35.84 14.18 12.45
N ARG A 276 37.02 14.42 13.03
CA ARG A 276 37.21 15.30 14.20
C ARG A 276 36.41 14.88 15.46
N GLY A 277 36.12 13.59 15.61
CA GLY A 277 35.40 13.07 16.79
C GLY A 277 33.89 13.31 16.78
N ALA A 278 33.31 13.70 15.63
CA ALA A 278 31.87 13.82 15.48
C ALA A 278 31.19 12.44 15.63
N ARG A 279 29.97 12.41 16.20
CA ARG A 279 29.18 11.17 16.30
C ARG A 279 28.42 10.92 15.00
N GLY A 280 28.69 9.78 14.37
CA GLY A 280 27.98 9.26 13.20
C GLY A 280 27.24 7.95 13.52
N TYR A 281 26.44 7.47 12.59
CA TYR A 281 25.63 6.27 12.75
C TYR A 281 25.63 5.45 11.46
N ARG A 282 25.62 4.11 11.59
CA ARG A 282 25.37 3.17 10.49
C ARG A 282 24.13 2.35 10.79
N ALA A 283 23.24 2.23 9.81
CA ALA A 283 22.05 1.39 9.91
C ALA A 283 22.43 -0.09 9.76
N VAL A 284 21.88 -0.92 10.64
CA VAL A 284 21.96 -2.38 10.58
C VAL A 284 20.86 -2.87 9.65
N VAL A 285 21.19 -3.02 8.37
CA VAL A 285 20.26 -3.56 7.37
C VAL A 285 20.37 -5.09 7.41
N PRO A 286 19.25 -5.85 7.54
CA PRO A 286 19.29 -7.30 7.46
C PRO A 286 19.86 -7.72 6.10
N THR A 287 20.97 -8.44 6.10
CA THR A 287 21.51 -9.05 4.89
C THR A 287 20.46 -10.04 4.39
N SER A 288 19.85 -9.78 3.24
CA SER A 288 19.14 -10.82 2.51
C SER A 288 20.14 -11.93 2.23
N ALA A 289 19.92 -13.11 2.81
CA ALA A 289 20.76 -14.28 2.63
C ALA A 289 21.03 -14.53 1.14
N ARG A 290 22.23 -14.18 0.71
CA ARG A 290 22.93 -14.73 -0.44
C ARG A 290 24.33 -15.07 0.04
N ASP A 291 24.83 -16.18 -0.47
CA ASP A 291 26.13 -16.79 -0.26
C ASP A 291 26.22 -17.74 0.94
N VAL A 292 25.63 -18.93 0.74
CA VAL A 292 26.27 -20.18 1.13
C VAL A 292 26.17 -21.13 -0.05
N ASP A 293 27.20 -21.15 -0.88
CA ASP A 293 27.61 -22.29 -1.71
C ASP A 293 29.09 -22.07 -2.05
N GLU A 294 29.96 -22.63 -1.20
CA GLU A 294 31.24 -23.24 -1.58
C GLU A 294 31.20 -24.70 -1.12
#